data_AF-A0AAV1CE32-F1
#
_entry.id   AF-A0AAV1CE32-F1
#
_cell.length_a   1.000
_cell.length_b   1.000
_cell.length_c   1.000
_cell.angle_alpha   90.00
_cell.angle_beta   90.00
_cell.angle_gamma   90.00
#
_symmetry.space_group_name_H-M   'P 1'
#
loop_
_entity.id
_entity.type
_entity.pdbx_description
1 polymer ?
#
loop_
_entity_poly.entity_id
_entity_poly.type
_entity_poly.pdbx_seq_one_letter_code
_entity_poly.pdbx_strand_id
1 'polypeptide(L)'
;MAEEGNQVHDLNTVLCSSVRNFLVRNNGEEVKVETLKGKKVGLYFSASWCGPCQRFTPKLIEAYNELTPKGDFEIVFVSGDEDDEAFKEYFAKMPWLAIPYSDSETRDQLDEVFSVRGIPHLVILNESGKVSTDSGVEIIGEYGAEAYPFTEEKIKEIKEQEAVARREQPLKSVLLSHSRDYVLDHDGNKVSVTELEGKTVGLYFALSSFGACIAFTPKLIELYDKVKEKGENFEIVTIPLDDDEEAFKDAFKNIPGFSLPVGDKNCEKLVRYFELFTLPTVVILGPDGKTLHSNAAEAIEEHGSQAYPFTPEKFAELEEIEKAKLEAQTLESVLVSGDHDFVIGKEGKKVPVSDLVGKHVLLYFSAHWCPPCRAFTPKLVEVYKEIKSKVEAFEIIFISSDRDQNAFDEYFASMPWLALPFGDERKKSLSHLFKVRGIPMLVALGPTGKTITTETRELIMEHGASAFPFTNERLKEIEMEYEEMAKGWPEKLKHALHEEHELVLSKRQSYVCDSCKEGGQVWSFYCEQCDFDLHPKCALEEKEEKKPDAEAGTADEEKKEGWVCDGDVCRKA
;
A
#
# COMPACT_ATOMS: atom_id res chain seq x y z
N MET A 1 -5.46 36.57 4.96
CA MET A 1 -5.85 37.42 3.80
C MET A 1 -4.68 38.35 3.49
N ALA A 2 -4.31 38.39 2.20
CA ALA A 2 -3.52 39.39 1.46
C ALA A 2 -1.97 39.25 1.38
N GLU A 3 -1.53 38.85 0.17
CA GLU A 3 -0.32 39.27 -0.57
C GLU A 3 1.08 38.77 -0.15
N GLU A 4 1.41 37.48 -0.36
CA GLU A 4 2.82 37.02 -0.39
C GLU A 4 3.34 36.68 -1.80
N GLY A 5 2.47 36.43 -2.79
CA GLY A 5 2.86 35.93 -4.13
C GLY A 5 3.39 36.96 -5.14
N ASN A 6 3.83 38.16 -4.73
CA ASN A 6 4.25 39.20 -5.68
C ASN A 6 5.55 39.93 -5.32
N GLN A 7 6.33 39.40 -4.38
CA GLN A 7 7.64 39.96 -4.06
C GLN A 7 8.63 39.63 -5.18
N VAL A 8 9.29 40.67 -5.70
CA VAL A 8 10.33 40.55 -6.72
C VAL A 8 11.68 40.60 -6.00
N HIS A 9 12.46 39.53 -6.12
CA HIS A 9 13.76 39.39 -5.48
C HIS A 9 14.87 39.80 -6.45
N ASP A 10 15.57 40.88 -6.16
CA ASP A 10 16.79 41.20 -6.92
C ASP A 10 17.89 40.19 -6.57
N LEU A 11 18.30 39.37 -7.54
CA LEU A 11 19.31 38.33 -7.37
C LEU A 11 20.63 38.88 -6.81
N ASN A 12 21.03 40.12 -7.15
CA ASN A 12 22.23 40.70 -6.56
C ASN A 12 22.04 40.97 -5.06
N THR A 13 20.89 41.51 -4.67
CA THR A 13 20.58 41.80 -3.27
C THR A 13 20.45 40.52 -2.43
N VAL A 14 19.92 39.45 -3.01
CA VAL A 14 19.61 38.20 -2.29
C VAL A 14 20.78 37.22 -2.27
N LEU A 15 21.61 37.21 -3.32
CA LEU A 15 22.74 36.30 -3.40
C LEU A 15 24.06 36.93 -2.99
N CYS A 16 24.16 38.25 -2.76
CA CYS A 16 25.40 38.93 -2.37
C CYS A 16 25.39 39.46 -0.94
N SER A 17 26.58 39.46 -0.33
CA SER A 17 26.85 40.12 0.94
C SER A 17 27.68 41.40 0.71
N SER A 18 27.87 42.18 1.78
CA SER A 18 28.65 43.42 1.75
C SER A 18 30.11 43.24 1.26
N VAL A 19 30.61 42.00 1.28
CA VAL A 19 31.99 41.65 0.95
C VAL A 19 32.13 40.61 -0.17
N ARG A 20 31.02 40.01 -0.66
CA ARG A 20 31.07 38.90 -1.64
C ARG A 20 30.02 39.07 -2.73
N ASN A 21 30.46 39.08 -4.00
CA ASN A 21 29.63 39.21 -5.20
C ASN A 21 29.76 38.03 -6.19
N PHE A 22 30.28 36.89 -5.72
CA PHE A 22 30.54 35.71 -6.52
C PHE A 22 29.97 34.45 -5.89
N LEU A 23 29.57 33.48 -6.71
CA LEU A 23 29.24 32.11 -6.35
C LEU A 23 30.42 31.21 -6.70
N VAL A 24 30.42 29.97 -6.21
CA VAL A 24 31.48 28.99 -6.51
C VAL A 24 30.94 27.85 -7.36
N ARG A 25 31.76 27.37 -8.30
CA ARG A 25 31.57 26.07 -8.95
C ARG A 25 32.20 24.96 -8.12
N ASN A 26 31.81 23.71 -8.41
CA ASN A 26 32.35 22.52 -7.76
C ASN A 26 33.87 22.31 -8.01
N ASN A 27 34.46 22.99 -9.00
CA ASN A 27 35.89 23.02 -9.28
C ASN A 27 36.63 24.18 -8.56
N GLY A 28 35.92 24.98 -7.75
CA GLY A 28 36.45 26.14 -7.04
C GLY A 28 36.48 27.44 -7.85
N GLU A 29 36.01 27.46 -9.10
CA GLU A 29 35.93 28.67 -9.91
C GLU A 29 34.88 29.65 -9.35
N GLU A 30 35.27 30.92 -9.21
CA GLU A 30 34.38 31.99 -8.81
C GLU A 30 33.60 32.55 -10.01
N VAL A 31 32.27 32.61 -9.88
CA VAL A 31 31.34 33.11 -10.90
C VAL A 31 30.59 34.33 -10.36
N LYS A 32 30.72 35.48 -11.01
CA LYS A 32 30.02 36.71 -10.57
C LYS A 32 28.50 36.53 -10.63
N VAL A 33 27.80 36.94 -9.57
CA VAL A 33 26.32 36.87 -9.49
C VAL A 33 25.64 37.61 -10.65
N GLU A 34 26.23 38.71 -11.13
CA GLU A 34 25.72 39.48 -12.27
C GLU A 34 25.52 38.62 -13.54
N THR A 35 26.27 37.52 -13.70
CA THR A 35 26.12 36.60 -14.83
C THR A 35 24.80 35.81 -14.83
N LEU A 36 24.09 35.80 -13.69
CA LEU A 36 22.76 35.21 -13.56
C LEU A 36 21.63 36.13 -14.00
N LYS A 37 21.92 37.40 -14.31
CA LYS A 37 20.89 38.37 -14.69
C LYS A 37 20.16 37.91 -15.95
N GLY A 38 18.82 37.84 -15.86
CA GLY A 38 17.96 37.39 -16.94
C GLY A 38 17.87 35.87 -17.11
N LYS A 39 18.49 35.09 -16.21
CA LYS A 39 18.28 33.65 -16.11
C LYS A 39 17.16 33.33 -15.12
N LYS A 40 16.53 32.18 -15.31
CA LYS A 40 15.74 31.53 -14.27
C LYS A 40 16.71 30.88 -13.28
N VAL A 41 16.47 31.06 -11.98
CA VAL A 41 17.39 30.61 -10.93
C VAL A 41 16.68 29.69 -9.96
N GLY A 42 17.16 28.46 -9.81
CA GLY A 42 16.73 27.54 -8.76
C GLY A 42 17.60 27.68 -7.51
N LEU A 43 17.02 28.03 -6.36
CA LEU A 43 17.69 28.02 -5.06
C LEU A 43 17.46 26.66 -4.41
N TYR A 44 18.49 25.82 -4.39
CA TYR A 44 18.40 24.44 -3.91
C TYR A 44 18.97 24.31 -2.50
N PHE A 45 18.10 24.13 -1.52
CA PHE A 45 18.45 23.95 -0.11
C PHE A 45 18.55 22.46 0.20
N SER A 46 19.74 22.02 0.60
CA SER A 46 20.06 20.59 0.69
C SER A 46 21.29 20.34 1.57
N ALA A 47 21.48 19.09 2.00
CA ALA A 47 22.63 18.70 2.81
C ALA A 47 23.01 17.23 2.59
N SER A 48 24.28 16.92 2.83
CA SER A 48 24.84 15.57 2.65
C SER A 48 24.24 14.55 3.61
N TRP A 49 23.93 14.94 4.85
CA TRP A 49 23.35 14.08 5.88
C TRP A 49 21.86 13.77 5.65
N CYS A 50 21.21 14.48 4.72
CA CYS A 50 19.78 14.37 4.44
C CYS A 50 19.51 13.26 3.42
N GLY A 51 18.98 12.12 3.88
CA GLY A 51 18.60 10.98 3.03
C GLY A 51 17.64 11.33 1.88
N PRO A 52 16.52 12.04 2.11
CA PRO A 52 15.65 12.52 1.04
C PRO A 52 16.37 13.41 0.00
N CYS A 53 17.27 14.26 0.46
CA CYS A 53 18.10 15.12 -0.40
C CYS A 53 19.01 14.30 -1.31
N GLN A 54 19.66 13.27 -0.78
CA GLN A 54 20.48 12.35 -1.57
C GLN A 54 19.67 11.59 -2.63
N ARG A 55 18.38 11.30 -2.36
CA ARG A 55 17.48 10.69 -3.36
C ARG A 55 17.03 11.68 -4.45
N PHE A 56 16.83 12.95 -4.10
CA PHE A 56 16.35 13.96 -5.05
C PHE A 56 17.46 14.53 -5.95
N THR A 57 18.66 14.77 -5.43
CA THR A 57 19.77 15.39 -6.18
C THR A 57 20.04 14.75 -7.54
N PRO A 58 20.07 13.41 -7.71
CA PRO A 58 20.21 12.79 -9.03
C PRO A 58 19.12 13.19 -10.03
N LYS A 59 17.85 13.27 -9.59
CA LYS A 59 16.72 13.71 -10.43
C LYS A 59 16.90 15.18 -10.87
N LEU A 60 17.39 16.03 -9.96
CA LEU A 60 17.69 17.44 -10.25
C LEU A 60 18.86 17.61 -11.23
N ILE A 61 19.95 16.83 -11.07
CA ILE A 61 21.10 16.82 -11.99
C ILE A 61 20.63 16.47 -13.40
N GLU A 62 19.78 15.47 -13.53
CA GLU A 62 19.26 15.03 -14.82
C GLU A 62 18.45 16.14 -15.50
N ALA A 63 17.45 16.71 -14.81
CA ALA A 63 16.66 17.82 -15.34
C ALA A 63 17.53 19.03 -15.71
N TYR A 64 18.52 19.36 -14.89
CA TYR A 64 19.46 20.44 -15.15
C TYR A 64 20.29 20.19 -16.42
N ASN A 65 20.80 18.97 -16.61
CA ASN A 65 21.58 18.60 -17.80
C ASN A 65 20.73 18.67 -19.09
N GLU A 66 19.46 18.27 -19.03
CA GLU A 66 18.51 18.40 -20.15
C GLU A 66 18.22 19.87 -20.51
N LEU A 67 18.21 20.76 -19.51
CA LEU A 67 17.93 22.19 -19.70
C LEU A 67 19.17 23.03 -20.00
N THR A 68 20.38 22.53 -19.70
CA THR A 68 21.65 23.22 -19.92
C THR A 68 21.82 23.75 -21.36
N PRO A 69 21.45 23.01 -22.43
CA PRO A 69 21.54 23.52 -23.82
C PRO A 69 20.70 24.77 -24.10
N LYS A 70 19.65 25.06 -23.29
CA LYS A 70 18.85 26.29 -23.42
C LYS A 70 19.59 27.54 -22.93
N GLY A 71 20.51 27.37 -21.98
CA GLY A 71 21.41 28.42 -21.49
C GLY A 71 20.79 29.47 -20.55
N ASP A 72 19.49 29.37 -20.24
CA ASP A 72 18.75 30.38 -19.47
C ASP A 72 18.22 29.90 -18.11
N PHE A 73 18.67 28.73 -17.66
CA PHE A 73 18.38 28.17 -16.34
C PHE A 73 19.69 27.88 -15.60
N GLU A 74 19.77 28.23 -14.31
CA GLU A 74 20.92 27.97 -13.45
C GLU A 74 20.44 27.58 -12.04
N ILE A 75 21.21 26.78 -11.32
CA ILE A 75 20.93 26.41 -9.94
C ILE A 75 21.99 26.98 -9.00
N VAL A 76 21.56 27.45 -7.84
CA VAL A 76 22.42 27.89 -6.74
C VAL A 76 22.13 27.01 -5.53
N PHE A 77 23.12 26.18 -5.17
CA PHE A 77 23.10 25.34 -4.00
C PHE A 77 23.30 26.17 -2.73
N VAL A 78 22.39 26.01 -1.78
CA VAL A 78 22.42 26.56 -0.43
C VAL A 78 22.59 25.37 0.51
N SER A 79 23.81 25.21 1.02
CA SER A 79 24.16 24.05 1.85
C SER A 79 23.63 24.19 3.28
N GLY A 80 23.04 23.12 3.80
CA GLY A 80 22.76 22.91 5.21
C GLY A 80 23.76 21.96 5.90
N ASP A 81 24.96 21.79 5.33
CA ASP A 81 25.99 20.93 5.91
C ASP A 81 26.62 21.56 7.16
N GLU A 82 27.00 20.71 8.12
CA GLU A 82 27.55 21.14 9.41
C GLU A 82 29.03 21.56 9.33
N ASP A 83 29.75 21.12 8.29
CA ASP A 83 31.15 21.47 8.04
C ASP A 83 31.50 21.59 6.54
N ASP A 84 32.66 22.18 6.28
CA ASP A 84 33.17 22.51 4.93
C ASP A 84 33.59 21.25 4.16
N GLU A 85 34.07 20.22 4.85
CA GLU A 85 34.41 18.93 4.26
C GLU A 85 33.16 18.22 3.69
N ALA A 86 32.09 18.12 4.49
CA ALA A 86 30.81 17.54 4.09
C ALA A 86 30.19 18.32 2.92
N PHE A 87 30.23 19.66 2.96
CA PHE A 87 29.83 20.51 1.85
C PHE A 87 30.58 20.18 0.56
N LYS A 88 31.92 20.14 0.61
CA LYS A 88 32.76 19.88 -0.56
C LYS A 88 32.51 18.50 -1.16
N GLU A 89 32.40 17.47 -0.34
CA GLU A 89 32.16 16.11 -0.80
C GLU A 89 30.81 15.99 -1.52
N TYR A 90 29.77 16.63 -0.99
CA TYR A 90 28.45 16.59 -1.58
C TYR A 90 28.33 17.47 -2.83
N PHE A 91 28.85 18.70 -2.77
CA PHE A 91 28.83 19.65 -3.87
C PHE A 91 29.69 19.19 -5.06
N ALA A 92 30.72 18.38 -4.85
CA ALA A 92 31.52 17.77 -5.93
C ALA A 92 30.68 16.97 -6.94
N LYS A 93 29.50 16.48 -6.53
CA LYS A 93 28.58 15.71 -7.38
C LYS A 93 27.65 16.60 -8.23
N MET A 94 27.62 17.91 -7.96
CA MET A 94 26.62 18.83 -8.53
C MET A 94 27.22 19.69 -9.66
N PRO A 95 26.55 19.84 -10.82
CA PRO A 95 27.08 20.57 -11.98
C PRO A 95 26.83 22.10 -11.96
N TRP A 96 26.23 22.61 -10.88
CA TRP A 96 25.75 23.99 -10.76
C TRP A 96 26.59 24.83 -9.76
N LEU A 97 26.12 26.04 -9.43
CA LEU A 97 26.80 26.99 -8.55
C LEU A 97 26.40 26.79 -7.09
N ALA A 98 27.18 27.29 -6.14
CA ALA A 98 26.81 27.33 -4.72
C ALA A 98 27.13 28.69 -4.08
N ILE A 99 26.41 29.00 -2.99
CA ILE A 99 26.89 29.97 -2.01
C ILE A 99 28.13 29.37 -1.33
N PRO A 100 29.26 30.09 -1.26
CA PRO A 100 30.44 29.59 -0.56
C PRO A 100 30.09 29.17 0.86
N TYR A 101 30.60 28.02 1.32
CA TYR A 101 30.29 27.51 2.66
C TYR A 101 30.61 28.51 3.78
N SER A 102 31.68 29.30 3.60
CA SER A 102 32.12 30.34 4.52
C SER A 102 31.15 31.53 4.66
N ASP A 103 30.18 31.68 3.75
CA ASP A 103 29.18 32.75 3.79
C ASP A 103 27.88 32.21 4.42
N SER A 104 27.93 31.92 5.72
CA SER A 104 26.77 31.42 6.47
C SER A 104 25.66 32.47 6.57
N GLU A 105 26.02 33.76 6.68
CA GLU A 105 25.05 34.87 6.78
C GLU A 105 24.13 34.91 5.56
N THR A 106 24.67 34.77 4.34
CA THR A 106 23.83 34.71 3.13
C THR A 106 22.98 33.44 3.10
N ARG A 107 23.49 32.29 3.57
CA ARG A 107 22.71 31.03 3.63
C ARG A 107 21.53 31.15 4.60
N ASP A 108 21.77 31.64 5.81
CA ASP A 108 20.75 31.86 6.84
C ASP A 108 19.70 32.88 6.36
N GLN A 109 20.14 33.96 5.71
CA GLN A 109 19.23 34.94 5.12
C GLN A 109 18.34 34.33 4.03
N LEU A 110 18.88 33.45 3.18
CA LEU A 110 18.11 32.77 2.15
C LEU A 110 17.04 31.83 2.76
N ASP A 111 17.39 31.11 3.82
CA ASP A 111 16.44 30.27 4.56
C ASP A 111 15.28 31.10 5.11
N GLU A 112 15.56 32.27 5.70
CA GLU A 112 14.53 33.18 6.23
C GLU A 112 13.67 33.80 5.12
N VAL A 113 14.30 34.35 4.08
CA VAL A 113 13.60 35.05 2.97
C VAL A 113 12.64 34.12 2.24
N PHE A 114 13.02 32.85 2.08
CA PHE A 114 12.20 31.86 1.39
C PHE A 114 11.44 30.93 2.36
N SER A 115 11.47 31.23 3.66
CA SER A 115 10.73 30.50 4.69
C SER A 115 10.96 28.97 4.64
N VAL A 116 12.21 28.56 4.46
CA VAL A 116 12.58 27.14 4.32
C VAL A 116 12.37 26.42 5.66
N ARG A 117 11.44 25.45 5.69
CA ARG A 117 11.09 24.70 6.92
C ARG A 117 11.68 23.28 6.97
N GLY A 118 12.26 22.83 5.87
CA GLY A 118 12.84 21.50 5.75
C GLY A 118 13.60 21.34 4.44
N ILE A 119 14.43 20.31 4.35
CA ILE A 119 15.21 19.99 3.15
C ILE A 119 14.89 18.54 2.68
N PRO A 120 14.95 18.25 1.37
CA PRO A 120 15.29 19.16 0.28
C PRO A 120 14.21 20.20 0.02
N HIS A 121 14.61 21.44 -0.30
CA HIS A 121 13.72 22.52 -0.73
C HIS A 121 14.27 23.15 -2.01
N LEU A 122 13.42 23.51 -2.96
CA LEU A 122 13.85 24.11 -4.23
C LEU A 122 12.88 25.19 -4.65
N VAL A 123 13.35 26.44 -4.57
CA VAL A 123 12.60 27.61 -5.01
C VAL A 123 13.07 27.99 -6.41
N ILE A 124 12.16 28.15 -7.36
CA ILE A 124 12.51 28.56 -8.72
C ILE A 124 12.04 29.99 -8.95
N LEU A 125 12.99 30.88 -9.24
CA LEU A 125 12.77 32.26 -9.62
C LEU A 125 12.79 32.41 -11.14
N ASN A 126 11.89 33.22 -11.69
CA ASN A 126 11.94 33.62 -13.10
C ASN A 126 13.03 34.67 -13.38
N GLU A 127 13.15 35.09 -14.63
CA GLU A 127 14.15 36.05 -15.12
C GLU A 127 14.07 37.43 -14.45
N SER A 128 12.91 37.77 -13.89
CA SER A 128 12.69 39.02 -13.14
C SER A 128 13.01 38.89 -11.64
N GLY A 129 13.27 37.69 -11.15
CA GLY A 129 13.47 37.41 -9.72
C GLY A 129 12.18 37.18 -8.94
N LYS A 130 11.04 37.01 -9.62
CA LYS A 130 9.79 36.59 -8.97
C LYS A 130 9.77 35.07 -8.83
N VAL A 131 9.25 34.57 -7.70
CA VAL A 131 9.03 33.13 -7.49
C VAL A 131 8.04 32.60 -8.52
N SER A 132 8.50 31.67 -9.37
CA SER A 132 7.65 30.89 -10.28
C SER A 132 7.00 29.72 -9.55
N THR A 133 7.74 29.08 -8.65
CA THR A 133 7.25 28.01 -7.79
C THR A 133 8.15 27.83 -6.57
N ASP A 134 7.55 27.52 -5.44
CA ASP A 134 8.23 27.10 -4.20
C ASP A 134 8.23 25.57 -4.02
N SER A 135 7.48 24.85 -4.87
CA SER A 135 7.36 23.38 -4.89
C SER A 135 8.31 22.75 -5.91
N GLY A 136 9.50 23.29 -6.11
CA GLY A 136 10.42 22.85 -7.16
C GLY A 136 10.86 21.38 -7.00
N VAL A 137 10.95 20.89 -5.76
CA VAL A 137 11.29 19.48 -5.48
C VAL A 137 10.21 18.54 -6.00
N GLU A 138 8.94 18.84 -5.70
CA GLU A 138 7.80 18.05 -6.18
C GLU A 138 7.70 18.11 -7.69
N ILE A 139 7.74 19.32 -8.27
CA ILE A 139 7.59 19.53 -9.71
C ILE A 139 8.68 18.82 -10.51
N ILE A 140 9.96 18.97 -10.12
CA ILE A 140 11.06 18.28 -10.81
C ILE A 140 11.05 16.78 -10.54
N GLY A 141 10.66 16.38 -9.32
CA GLY A 141 10.50 14.97 -8.97
C GLY A 141 9.42 14.27 -9.81
N GLU A 142 8.34 14.98 -10.13
CA GLU A 142 7.22 14.45 -10.91
C GLU A 142 7.40 14.57 -12.42
N TYR A 143 7.88 15.73 -12.90
CA TYR A 143 7.85 16.11 -14.32
C TYR A 143 9.23 16.38 -14.93
N GLY A 144 10.29 16.43 -14.12
CA GLY A 144 11.64 16.70 -14.59
C GLY A 144 11.76 17.99 -15.41
N ALA A 145 12.45 17.92 -16.56
CA ALA A 145 12.63 19.06 -17.46
C ALA A 145 11.36 19.46 -18.23
N GLU A 146 10.34 18.60 -18.32
CA GLU A 146 9.09 18.89 -19.04
C GLU A 146 8.29 20.01 -18.37
N ALA A 147 8.45 20.17 -17.05
CA ALA A 147 7.85 21.25 -16.29
C ALA A 147 8.39 22.63 -16.67
N TYR A 148 9.53 22.73 -17.34
CA TYR A 148 10.10 24.01 -17.77
C TYR A 148 9.08 24.80 -18.64
N PRO A 149 8.83 26.09 -18.38
CA PRO A 149 9.61 27.03 -17.56
C PRO A 149 9.24 27.10 -16.07
N PHE A 150 8.60 26.07 -15.53
CA PHE A 150 8.19 25.92 -14.13
C PHE A 150 7.14 26.93 -13.67
N THR A 151 6.29 27.39 -14.60
CA THR A 151 5.17 28.29 -14.30
C THR A 151 3.93 27.50 -13.93
N GLU A 152 3.04 28.09 -13.13
CA GLU A 152 1.75 27.49 -12.79
C GLU A 152 0.95 27.10 -14.03
N GLU A 153 0.95 27.93 -15.09
CA GLU A 153 0.25 27.63 -16.34
C GLU A 153 0.85 26.39 -17.02
N LYS A 154 2.17 26.22 -16.99
CA LYS A 154 2.82 25.06 -17.60
C LYS A 154 2.49 23.77 -16.84
N ILE A 155 2.51 23.82 -15.51
CA ILE A 155 2.13 22.67 -14.68
C ILE A 155 0.65 22.33 -14.89
N LYS A 156 -0.22 23.34 -14.97
CA LYS A 156 -1.64 23.14 -15.27
C LYS A 156 -1.86 22.51 -16.65
N GLU A 157 -1.13 22.96 -17.68
CA GLU A 157 -1.17 22.39 -19.02
C GLU A 157 -0.79 20.90 -19.00
N ILE A 158 0.31 20.54 -18.32
CA ILE A 158 0.75 19.14 -18.18
C ILE A 158 -0.33 18.31 -17.48
N LYS A 159 -0.86 18.79 -16.36
CA LYS A 159 -1.93 18.10 -15.61
C LYS A 159 -3.20 17.90 -16.44
N GLU A 160 -3.59 18.90 -17.23
CA GLU A 160 -4.74 18.79 -18.14
C GLU A 160 -4.47 17.77 -19.26
N GLN A 161 -3.28 17.76 -19.84
CA GLN A 161 -2.86 16.77 -20.84
C GLN A 161 -2.88 15.35 -20.26
N GLU A 162 -2.40 15.16 -19.03
CA GLU A 162 -2.43 13.88 -18.33
C GLU A 162 -3.86 13.45 -17.98
N ALA A 163 -4.74 14.36 -17.59
CA ALA A 163 -6.15 14.07 -17.33
C ALA A 163 -6.90 13.68 -18.61
N VAL A 164 -6.63 14.34 -19.73
CA VAL A 164 -7.16 13.98 -21.05
C VAL A 164 -6.65 12.60 -21.47
N ALA A 165 -5.34 12.37 -21.35
CA ALA A 165 -4.74 11.06 -21.60
C ALA A 165 -5.37 9.97 -20.71
N ARG A 166 -5.65 10.25 -19.43
CA ARG A 166 -6.32 9.32 -18.51
C ARG A 166 -7.76 9.04 -18.89
N ARG A 167 -8.46 10.00 -19.47
CA ARG A 167 -9.86 9.84 -19.92
C ARG A 167 -9.95 9.09 -21.25
N GLU A 168 -9.05 9.39 -22.17
CA GLU A 168 -9.08 8.83 -23.54
C GLU A 168 -8.32 7.51 -23.64
N GLN A 169 -7.32 7.32 -22.79
CA GLN A 169 -6.46 6.14 -22.64
C GLN A 169 -5.96 5.53 -23.95
N PRO A 170 -5.46 6.29 -24.94
CA PRO A 170 -4.81 5.65 -26.07
C PRO A 170 -3.55 4.91 -25.56
N LEU A 171 -3.30 3.69 -26.04
CA LEU A 171 -2.15 2.86 -25.61
C LEU A 171 -0.82 3.62 -25.63
N LYS A 172 -0.65 4.49 -26.64
CA LYS A 172 0.48 5.42 -26.79
C LYS A 172 0.68 6.33 -25.58
N SER A 173 -0.38 6.86 -24.99
CA SER A 173 -0.27 7.73 -23.81
C SER A 173 0.20 7.01 -22.56
N VAL A 174 0.04 5.68 -22.52
CA VAL A 174 0.45 4.84 -21.40
C VAL A 174 1.90 4.39 -21.57
N LEU A 175 2.26 3.90 -22.75
CA LEU A 175 3.58 3.28 -22.96
C LEU A 175 4.64 4.19 -23.58
N LEU A 176 4.31 5.34 -24.18
CA LEU A 176 5.31 6.28 -24.71
C LEU A 176 5.83 7.23 -23.63
N SER A 177 7.09 7.63 -23.73
CA SER A 177 7.65 8.80 -23.03
C SER A 177 8.15 9.82 -24.06
N HIS A 178 8.49 11.03 -23.64
CA HIS A 178 9.09 12.03 -24.54
C HIS A 178 10.43 11.56 -25.14
N SER A 179 11.14 10.67 -24.42
CA SER A 179 12.46 10.16 -24.81
C SER A 179 12.43 8.73 -25.37
N ARG A 180 11.27 8.04 -25.35
CA ARG A 180 11.15 6.62 -25.74
C ARG A 180 9.83 6.30 -26.42
N ASP A 181 9.94 5.64 -27.57
CA ASP A 181 8.82 5.11 -28.38
C ASP A 181 8.82 3.58 -28.54
N TYR A 182 9.70 2.87 -27.82
CA TYR A 182 9.90 1.44 -27.93
C TYR A 182 9.72 0.69 -26.60
N VAL A 183 9.39 -0.60 -26.67
CA VAL A 183 9.54 -1.59 -25.58
C VAL A 183 10.69 -2.53 -25.90
N LEU A 184 11.16 -3.30 -24.93
CA LEU A 184 12.17 -4.33 -25.13
C LEU A 184 11.50 -5.69 -25.31
N ASP A 185 11.90 -6.46 -26.33
CA ASP A 185 11.56 -7.88 -26.42
C ASP A 185 12.43 -8.74 -25.49
N HIS A 186 12.24 -10.06 -25.52
CA HIS A 186 12.98 -11.01 -24.67
C HIS A 186 14.50 -11.03 -24.93
N ASP A 187 14.94 -10.62 -26.12
CA ASP A 187 16.36 -10.53 -26.49
C ASP A 187 16.95 -9.14 -26.19
N GLY A 188 16.13 -8.21 -25.68
CA GLY A 188 16.51 -6.83 -25.43
C GLY A 188 16.52 -5.96 -26.68
N ASN A 189 15.94 -6.40 -27.79
CA ASN A 189 15.78 -5.57 -28.97
C ASN A 189 14.66 -4.56 -28.76
N LYS A 190 14.81 -3.39 -29.39
CA LYS A 190 13.82 -2.31 -29.35
C LYS A 190 12.70 -2.60 -30.34
N VAL A 191 11.48 -2.71 -29.84
CA VAL A 191 10.24 -2.93 -30.62
C VAL A 191 9.35 -1.71 -30.48
N SER A 192 8.80 -1.21 -31.58
CA SER A 192 7.97 0.00 -31.53
C SER A 192 6.69 -0.25 -30.72
N VAL A 193 6.31 0.70 -29.85
CA VAL A 193 5.04 0.63 -29.09
C VAL A 193 3.83 0.51 -30.04
N THR A 194 3.94 1.00 -31.29
CA THR A 194 2.87 0.88 -32.29
C THR A 194 2.53 -0.57 -32.65
N GLU A 195 3.44 -1.53 -32.45
CA GLU A 195 3.20 -2.95 -32.71
C GLU A 195 2.24 -3.60 -31.70
N LEU A 196 1.94 -2.90 -30.60
CA LEU A 196 0.98 -3.31 -29.58
C LEU A 196 -0.43 -2.74 -29.85
N GLU A 197 -0.58 -1.81 -30.79
CA GLU A 197 -1.89 -1.22 -31.12
C GLU A 197 -2.86 -2.27 -31.66
N GLY A 198 -4.11 -2.24 -31.19
CA GLY A 198 -5.13 -3.22 -31.57
C GLY A 198 -4.99 -4.59 -30.87
N LYS A 199 -4.03 -4.76 -29.97
CA LYS A 199 -3.90 -5.96 -29.12
C LYS A 199 -4.43 -5.71 -27.71
N THR A 200 -4.87 -6.76 -27.04
CA THR A 200 -5.09 -6.71 -25.58
C THR A 200 -3.72 -6.77 -24.91
N VAL A 201 -3.43 -5.83 -24.02
CA VAL A 201 -2.12 -5.71 -23.36
C VAL A 201 -2.27 -5.82 -21.85
N GLY A 202 -1.59 -6.79 -21.24
CA GLY A 202 -1.44 -6.88 -19.78
C GLY A 202 -0.20 -6.13 -19.31
N LEU A 203 -0.36 -5.04 -18.58
CA LEU A 203 0.74 -4.35 -17.91
C LEU A 203 1.03 -5.03 -16.58
N TYR A 204 2.13 -5.79 -16.51
CA TYR A 204 2.51 -6.52 -15.31
C TYR A 204 3.50 -5.70 -14.48
N PHE A 205 3.02 -5.13 -13.38
CA PHE A 205 3.83 -4.40 -12.41
C PHE A 205 4.45 -5.38 -11.43
N ALA A 206 5.78 -5.42 -11.41
CA ALA A 206 6.48 -6.51 -10.76
C ALA A 206 7.78 -6.03 -10.11
N LEU A 207 8.09 -6.68 -8.98
CA LEU A 207 9.28 -6.41 -8.18
C LEU A 207 9.93 -7.75 -7.86
N SER A 208 11.15 -7.97 -8.37
CA SER A 208 11.87 -9.25 -8.36
C SER A 208 12.09 -9.80 -6.96
N SER A 209 12.29 -8.90 -5.98
CA SER A 209 12.50 -9.27 -4.57
C SER A 209 11.21 -9.51 -3.78
N PHE A 210 10.03 -9.28 -4.38
CA PHE A 210 8.75 -9.46 -3.69
C PHE A 210 8.21 -10.88 -3.88
N GLY A 211 8.11 -11.63 -2.77
CA GLY A 211 7.73 -13.05 -2.78
C GLY A 211 6.38 -13.35 -3.47
N ALA A 212 5.41 -12.44 -3.37
CA ALA A 212 4.13 -12.61 -4.05
C ALA A 212 4.27 -12.53 -5.58
N CYS A 213 5.11 -11.62 -6.10
CA CYS A 213 5.42 -11.56 -7.53
C CYS A 213 6.12 -12.85 -8.00
N ILE A 214 7.07 -13.39 -7.21
CA ILE A 214 7.74 -14.65 -7.53
C ILE A 214 6.74 -15.81 -7.62
N ALA A 215 5.78 -15.89 -6.70
CA ALA A 215 4.75 -16.93 -6.70
C ALA A 215 3.73 -16.76 -7.83
N PHE A 216 3.45 -15.53 -8.24
CA PHE A 216 2.46 -15.20 -9.25
C PHE A 216 2.96 -15.39 -10.69
N THR A 217 4.20 -14.99 -10.97
CA THR A 217 4.80 -15.00 -12.32
C THR A 217 4.57 -16.32 -13.09
N PRO A 218 4.77 -17.52 -12.52
CA PRO A 218 4.50 -18.77 -13.23
C PRO A 218 3.05 -18.93 -13.72
N LYS A 219 2.07 -18.43 -12.95
CA LYS A 219 0.65 -18.48 -13.34
C LYS A 219 0.35 -17.53 -14.51
N LEU A 220 0.98 -16.35 -14.52
CA LEU A 220 0.86 -15.40 -15.61
C LEU A 220 1.46 -15.97 -16.91
N ILE A 221 2.61 -16.65 -16.83
CA ILE A 221 3.23 -17.34 -17.97
C ILE A 221 2.30 -18.43 -18.51
N GLU A 222 1.78 -19.31 -17.63
CA GLU A 222 0.85 -20.37 -18.04
C GLU A 222 -0.42 -19.80 -18.71
N LEU A 223 -0.95 -18.69 -18.19
CA LEU A 223 -2.07 -17.99 -18.83
C LEU A 223 -1.69 -17.51 -20.23
N TYR A 224 -0.55 -16.82 -20.37
CA TYR A 224 -0.10 -16.28 -21.64
C TYR A 224 0.02 -17.38 -22.68
N ASP A 225 0.72 -18.48 -22.37
CA ASP A 225 0.91 -19.60 -23.29
C ASP A 225 -0.42 -20.18 -23.77
N LYS A 226 -1.36 -20.45 -22.84
CA LYS A 226 -2.70 -20.96 -23.19
C LYS A 226 -3.53 -19.99 -24.02
N VAL A 227 -3.34 -18.69 -23.85
CA VAL A 227 -4.03 -17.66 -24.64
C VAL A 227 -3.42 -17.57 -26.04
N LYS A 228 -2.08 -17.62 -26.16
CA LYS A 228 -1.39 -17.64 -27.47
C LYS A 228 -1.66 -18.92 -28.26
N GLU A 229 -1.76 -20.08 -27.61
CA GLU A 229 -2.14 -21.35 -28.25
C GLU A 229 -3.52 -21.29 -28.93
N LYS A 230 -4.43 -20.44 -28.42
CA LYS A 230 -5.75 -20.19 -29.01
C LYS A 230 -5.71 -19.20 -30.17
N GLY A 231 -4.56 -18.60 -30.47
CA GLY A 231 -4.39 -17.59 -31.52
C GLY A 231 -4.88 -16.20 -31.15
N GLU A 232 -5.04 -15.91 -29.86
CA GLU A 232 -5.53 -14.62 -29.38
C GLU A 232 -4.45 -13.54 -29.38
N ASN A 233 -4.86 -12.30 -29.65
CA ASN A 233 -3.97 -11.13 -29.69
C ASN A 233 -3.76 -10.54 -28.29
N PHE A 234 -3.14 -11.31 -27.41
CA PHE A 234 -2.73 -10.88 -26.07
C PHE A 234 -1.21 -10.73 -25.99
N GLU A 235 -0.73 -9.63 -25.41
CA GLU A 235 0.68 -9.40 -25.10
C GLU A 235 0.83 -8.96 -23.64
N ILE A 236 1.96 -9.31 -23.03
CA ILE A 236 2.33 -8.81 -21.72
C ILE A 236 3.41 -7.75 -21.91
N VAL A 237 3.29 -6.62 -21.21
CA VAL A 237 4.36 -5.63 -21.05
C VAL A 237 4.69 -5.55 -19.57
N THR A 238 5.88 -6.00 -19.21
CA THR A 238 6.36 -5.92 -17.84
C THR A 238 6.82 -4.50 -17.52
N ILE A 239 6.40 -4.00 -16.38
CA ILE A 239 6.80 -2.71 -15.82
C ILE A 239 7.76 -2.99 -14.64
N PRO A 240 9.09 -2.88 -14.84
CA PRO A 240 10.06 -3.07 -13.78
C PRO A 240 9.89 -2.02 -12.68
N LEU A 241 9.72 -2.48 -11.44
CA LEU A 241 9.77 -1.63 -10.24
C LEU A 241 11.04 -1.86 -9.42
N ASP A 242 11.95 -2.70 -9.91
CA ASP A 242 13.25 -2.93 -9.30
C ASP A 242 14.24 -1.80 -9.64
N ASP A 243 15.06 -1.43 -8.66
CA ASP A 243 16.22 -0.55 -8.87
C ASP A 243 17.44 -1.31 -9.41
N ASP A 244 17.46 -2.65 -9.29
CA ASP A 244 18.56 -3.53 -9.71
C ASP A 244 18.25 -4.21 -11.06
N GLU A 245 18.95 -3.76 -12.11
CA GLU A 245 18.77 -4.25 -13.47
C GLU A 245 19.20 -5.71 -13.66
N GLU A 246 20.22 -6.18 -12.96
CA GLU A 246 20.69 -7.57 -13.10
C GLU A 246 19.72 -8.54 -12.43
N ALA A 247 19.27 -8.22 -11.22
CA ALA A 247 18.27 -8.99 -10.50
C ALA A 247 16.95 -9.07 -11.28
N PHE A 248 16.53 -7.96 -11.87
CA PHE A 248 15.38 -7.93 -12.77
C PHE A 248 15.62 -8.81 -14.00
N LYS A 249 16.72 -8.64 -14.74
CA LYS A 249 16.96 -9.46 -15.94
C LYS A 249 16.93 -10.96 -15.64
N ASP A 250 17.49 -11.41 -14.52
CA ASP A 250 17.48 -12.83 -14.16
C ASP A 250 16.08 -13.36 -13.80
N ALA A 251 15.31 -12.60 -13.00
CA ALA A 251 13.96 -12.97 -12.60
C ALA A 251 12.96 -12.92 -13.78
N PHE A 252 13.20 -12.05 -14.76
CA PHE A 252 12.25 -11.74 -15.82
C PHE A 252 12.55 -12.39 -17.18
N LYS A 253 13.72 -13.01 -17.37
CA LYS A 253 14.12 -13.68 -18.63
C LYS A 253 13.13 -14.73 -19.15
N ASN A 254 12.28 -15.27 -18.28
CA ASN A 254 11.32 -16.32 -18.62
C ASN A 254 9.90 -15.78 -18.83
N ILE A 255 9.65 -14.49 -18.60
CA ILE A 255 8.32 -13.91 -18.82
C ILE A 255 8.18 -13.60 -20.30
N PRO A 256 7.18 -14.18 -20.98
CA PRO A 256 6.96 -13.93 -22.39
C PRO A 256 6.37 -12.53 -22.62
N GLY A 257 6.64 -11.97 -23.79
CA GLY A 257 6.15 -10.64 -24.18
C GLY A 257 7.27 -9.61 -24.15
N PHE A 258 6.97 -8.43 -23.63
CA PHE A 258 7.83 -7.26 -23.67
C PHE A 258 8.09 -6.71 -22.26
N SER A 259 9.04 -5.78 -22.15
CA SER A 259 9.31 -5.03 -20.92
C SER A 259 9.62 -3.57 -21.24
N LEU A 260 9.31 -2.67 -20.30
CA LEU A 260 10.00 -1.38 -20.28
C LEU A 260 11.45 -1.58 -19.80
N PRO A 261 12.38 -0.68 -20.18
CA PRO A 261 13.73 -0.68 -19.61
C PRO A 261 13.70 -0.52 -18.09
N VAL A 262 14.63 -1.17 -17.39
CA VAL A 262 14.83 -0.92 -15.95
C VAL A 262 15.31 0.52 -15.76
N GLY A 263 14.78 1.22 -14.76
CA GLY A 263 15.06 2.64 -14.53
C GLY A 263 14.33 3.59 -15.49
N ASP A 264 13.39 3.11 -16.31
CA ASP A 264 12.55 3.98 -17.12
C ASP A 264 11.64 4.85 -16.23
N LYS A 265 11.71 6.18 -16.39
CA LYS A 265 10.92 7.14 -15.62
C LYS A 265 9.41 6.92 -15.76
N ASN A 266 8.94 6.35 -16.87
CA ASN A 266 7.53 6.05 -17.03
C ASN A 266 7.05 4.97 -16.06
N CYS A 267 7.92 4.09 -15.53
CA CYS A 267 7.49 3.07 -14.56
C CYS A 267 6.88 3.72 -13.31
N GLU A 268 7.56 4.69 -12.69
CA GLU A 268 7.02 5.45 -11.54
C GLU A 268 5.74 6.22 -11.92
N LYS A 269 5.72 6.84 -13.12
CA LYS A 269 4.53 7.53 -13.64
C LYS A 269 3.33 6.60 -13.75
N LEU A 270 3.54 5.38 -14.24
CA LEU A 270 2.48 4.39 -14.43
C LEU A 270 1.91 3.87 -13.11
N VAL A 271 2.75 3.70 -12.09
CA VAL A 271 2.30 3.37 -10.72
C VAL A 271 1.31 4.43 -10.20
N ARG A 272 1.63 5.71 -10.39
CA ARG A 272 0.73 6.83 -10.02
C ARG A 272 -0.50 6.90 -10.91
N TYR A 273 -0.32 6.70 -12.22
CA TYR A 273 -1.40 6.81 -13.21
C TYR A 273 -2.51 5.77 -12.99
N PHE A 274 -2.13 4.55 -12.60
CA PHE A 274 -3.06 3.46 -12.30
C PHE A 274 -3.41 3.33 -10.81
N GLU A 275 -2.90 4.23 -9.96
CA GLU A 275 -3.19 4.26 -8.52
C GLU A 275 -2.94 2.89 -7.86
N LEU A 276 -1.74 2.34 -8.05
CA LEU A 276 -1.42 0.99 -7.57
C LEU A 276 -1.14 0.97 -6.07
N PHE A 277 -1.88 0.13 -5.33
CA PHE A 277 -1.72 -0.05 -3.89
C PHE A 277 -1.18 -1.44 -3.48
N THR A 278 -1.13 -2.39 -4.43
CA THR A 278 -0.78 -3.79 -4.15
C THR A 278 0.11 -4.37 -5.24
N LEU A 279 0.94 -5.35 -4.86
CA LEU A 279 1.68 -6.18 -5.80
C LEU A 279 1.39 -7.67 -5.53
N PRO A 280 1.45 -8.53 -6.55
CA PRO A 280 1.53 -8.20 -7.98
C PRO A 280 0.28 -7.49 -8.50
N THR A 281 0.42 -6.64 -9.53
CA THR A 281 -0.71 -6.05 -10.25
C THR A 281 -0.59 -6.28 -11.74
N VAL A 282 -1.68 -6.71 -12.37
CA VAL A 282 -1.80 -6.81 -13.84
C VAL A 282 -2.94 -5.92 -14.33
N VAL A 283 -2.62 -4.74 -14.88
CA VAL A 283 -3.63 -3.88 -15.51
C VAL A 283 -3.89 -4.42 -16.92
N ILE A 284 -5.16 -4.63 -17.29
CA ILE A 284 -5.53 -5.09 -18.63
C ILE A 284 -6.00 -3.90 -19.46
N LEU A 285 -5.31 -3.64 -20.56
CA LEU A 285 -5.71 -2.69 -21.59
C LEU A 285 -6.32 -3.45 -22.76
N GLY A 286 -7.47 -2.98 -23.25
CA GLY A 286 -8.12 -3.51 -24.43
C GLY A 286 -7.44 -3.07 -25.73
N PRO A 287 -7.89 -3.62 -26.87
CA PRO A 287 -7.39 -3.25 -28.20
C PRO A 287 -7.48 -1.76 -28.55
N ASP A 288 -8.41 -1.03 -27.93
CA ASP A 288 -8.59 0.42 -28.07
C ASP A 288 -7.66 1.24 -27.15
N GLY A 289 -6.86 0.57 -26.32
CA GLY A 289 -5.96 1.15 -25.33
C GLY A 289 -6.60 1.39 -23.97
N LYS A 290 -7.93 1.26 -23.84
CA LYS A 290 -8.64 1.55 -22.59
C LYS A 290 -8.47 0.42 -21.58
N THR A 291 -8.50 0.78 -20.31
CA THR A 291 -8.43 -0.16 -19.20
C THR A 291 -9.71 -1.01 -19.17
N LEU A 292 -9.57 -2.31 -19.40
CA LEU A 292 -10.63 -3.31 -19.22
C LEU A 292 -10.72 -3.77 -17.76
N HIS A 293 -9.56 -3.87 -17.09
CA HIS A 293 -9.49 -4.30 -15.69
C HIS A 293 -8.29 -3.65 -14.98
N SER A 294 -8.49 -3.07 -13.81
CA SER A 294 -7.46 -2.33 -13.06
C SER A 294 -6.45 -3.24 -12.36
N ASN A 295 -6.85 -4.43 -11.92
CA ASN A 295 -5.91 -5.44 -11.43
C ASN A 295 -6.44 -6.88 -11.61
N ALA A 296 -6.05 -7.55 -12.68
CA ALA A 296 -6.46 -8.90 -12.99
C ALA A 296 -5.69 -9.99 -12.21
N ALA A 297 -4.73 -9.63 -11.34
CA ALA A 297 -3.88 -10.61 -10.69
C ALA A 297 -4.66 -11.69 -9.92
N GLU A 298 -5.65 -11.32 -9.10
CA GLU A 298 -6.47 -12.28 -8.34
C GLU A 298 -7.21 -13.25 -9.26
N ALA A 299 -7.84 -12.76 -10.33
CA ALA A 299 -8.54 -13.63 -11.26
C ALA A 299 -7.61 -14.56 -12.05
N ILE A 300 -6.38 -14.11 -12.37
CA ILE A 300 -5.36 -14.96 -12.96
C ILE A 300 -4.92 -16.04 -11.96
N GLU A 301 -4.79 -15.69 -10.67
CA GLU A 301 -4.42 -16.64 -9.64
C GLU A 301 -5.47 -17.73 -9.41
N GLU A 302 -6.74 -17.37 -9.51
CA GLU A 302 -7.87 -18.23 -9.18
C GLU A 302 -8.42 -19.02 -10.38
N HIS A 303 -8.45 -18.39 -11.55
CA HIS A 303 -9.08 -18.93 -12.74
C HIS A 303 -8.09 -19.22 -13.88
N GLY A 304 -6.84 -18.78 -13.76
CA GLY A 304 -5.83 -18.94 -14.81
C GLY A 304 -6.34 -18.42 -16.16
N SER A 305 -6.15 -19.19 -17.23
CA SER A 305 -6.58 -18.79 -18.57
C SER A 305 -8.10 -18.69 -18.77
N GLN A 306 -8.92 -19.10 -17.80
CA GLN A 306 -10.36 -18.86 -17.83
C GLN A 306 -10.71 -17.39 -17.53
N ALA A 307 -9.80 -16.62 -16.94
CA ALA A 307 -9.97 -15.18 -16.71
C ALA A 307 -9.99 -14.36 -18.02
N TYR A 308 -9.36 -14.86 -19.08
CA TYR A 308 -9.39 -14.24 -20.41
C TYR A 308 -10.81 -14.32 -21.02
N PRO A 309 -11.33 -13.26 -21.67
CA PRO A 309 -10.66 -12.04 -22.15
C PRO A 309 -10.61 -10.85 -21.16
N PHE A 310 -10.80 -11.08 -19.86
CA PHE A 310 -10.79 -10.04 -18.83
C PHE A 310 -11.84 -8.93 -19.05
N THR A 311 -12.97 -9.26 -19.66
CA THR A 311 -14.08 -8.32 -19.85
C THR A 311 -15.07 -8.42 -18.70
N PRO A 312 -15.84 -7.35 -18.40
CA PRO A 312 -16.86 -7.39 -17.36
C PRO A 312 -17.82 -8.58 -17.47
N GLU A 313 -18.21 -8.95 -18.70
CA GLU A 313 -19.08 -10.11 -18.95
C GLU A 313 -18.42 -11.43 -18.57
N LYS A 314 -17.10 -11.55 -18.81
CA LYS A 314 -16.36 -12.75 -18.43
C LYS A 314 -16.23 -12.88 -16.93
N PHE A 315 -15.97 -11.77 -16.23
CA PHE A 315 -15.94 -11.76 -14.77
C PHE A 315 -17.30 -12.11 -14.16
N ALA A 316 -18.40 -11.59 -14.73
CA ALA A 316 -19.75 -11.99 -14.32
C ALA A 316 -20.01 -13.50 -14.53
N GLU A 317 -19.50 -14.09 -15.63
CA GLU A 317 -19.57 -15.54 -15.85
C GLU A 317 -18.79 -16.33 -14.79
N LEU A 318 -17.58 -15.87 -14.43
CA LEU A 318 -16.74 -16.52 -13.41
C LEU A 318 -17.37 -16.43 -12.02
N GLU A 319 -17.98 -15.30 -11.68
CA GLU A 319 -18.71 -15.12 -10.43
C GLU A 319 -19.91 -16.08 -10.33
N GLU A 320 -20.68 -16.26 -11.41
CA GLU A 320 -21.77 -17.24 -11.42
C GLU A 320 -21.26 -18.69 -11.33
N ILE A 321 -20.10 -19.01 -11.91
CA ILE A 321 -19.46 -20.33 -11.74
C ILE A 321 -19.04 -20.54 -10.28
N GLU A 322 -18.45 -19.53 -9.63
CA GLU A 322 -18.05 -19.60 -8.23
C GLU A 322 -19.26 -19.75 -7.30
N LYS A 323 -20.30 -18.95 -7.53
CA LYS A 323 -21.58 -19.06 -6.83
C LYS A 323 -22.19 -20.45 -7.00
N ALA A 324 -22.22 -20.99 -8.22
CA ALA A 324 -22.70 -22.36 -8.45
C ALA A 324 -21.85 -23.41 -7.73
N LYS A 325 -20.52 -23.24 -7.66
CA LYS A 325 -19.64 -24.11 -6.87
C LYS A 325 -19.94 -24.04 -5.37
N LEU A 326 -20.13 -22.83 -4.83
CA LEU A 326 -20.52 -22.62 -3.42
C LEU A 326 -21.90 -23.21 -3.11
N GLU A 327 -22.86 -23.06 -4.03
CA GLU A 327 -24.19 -23.65 -3.90
C GLU A 327 -24.20 -25.17 -3.96
N ALA A 328 -23.28 -25.76 -4.74
CA ALA A 328 -23.08 -27.20 -4.87
C ALA A 328 -22.14 -27.81 -3.81
N GLN A 329 -21.51 -26.98 -2.97
CA GLN A 329 -20.56 -27.43 -1.97
C GLN A 329 -21.23 -28.38 -0.96
N THR A 330 -20.59 -29.53 -0.74
CA THR A 330 -20.92 -30.48 0.33
C THR A 330 -19.72 -30.70 1.23
N LEU A 331 -19.90 -31.43 2.33
CA LEU A 331 -18.81 -31.71 3.25
C LEU A 331 -17.77 -32.62 2.58
N GLU A 332 -18.24 -33.57 1.79
CA GLU A 332 -17.40 -34.49 1.04
C GLU A 332 -16.62 -33.78 -0.06
N SER A 333 -17.23 -32.83 -0.80
CA SER A 333 -16.49 -32.07 -1.80
C SER A 333 -15.34 -31.23 -1.21
N VAL A 334 -15.43 -30.90 0.08
CA VAL A 334 -14.41 -30.15 0.82
C VAL A 334 -13.36 -31.08 1.44
N LEU A 335 -13.80 -32.18 2.08
CA LEU A 335 -12.94 -33.01 2.93
C LEU A 335 -12.53 -34.35 2.31
N VAL A 336 -13.01 -34.73 1.13
CA VAL A 336 -12.62 -35.98 0.46
C VAL A 336 -11.70 -35.68 -0.72
N SER A 337 -10.55 -36.36 -0.80
CA SER A 337 -9.62 -36.25 -1.93
C SER A 337 -9.00 -37.61 -2.28
N GLY A 338 -9.48 -38.23 -3.36
CA GLY A 338 -9.10 -39.59 -3.72
C GLY A 338 -9.44 -40.56 -2.59
N ASP A 339 -8.45 -41.33 -2.13
CA ASP A 339 -8.60 -42.27 -1.01
C ASP A 339 -8.54 -41.61 0.38
N HIS A 340 -8.39 -40.28 0.47
CA HIS A 340 -8.42 -39.55 1.73
C HIS A 340 -9.86 -39.12 2.07
N ASP A 341 -10.63 -40.08 2.56
CA ASP A 341 -12.06 -39.93 2.90
C ASP A 341 -12.34 -39.93 4.41
N PHE A 342 -11.30 -39.78 5.23
CA PHE A 342 -11.39 -39.84 6.69
C PHE A 342 -10.63 -38.69 7.38
N VAL A 343 -10.96 -38.45 8.63
CA VAL A 343 -10.18 -37.66 9.59
C VAL A 343 -9.75 -38.54 10.76
N ILE A 344 -8.87 -38.05 11.63
CA ILE A 344 -8.36 -38.82 12.78
C ILE A 344 -8.90 -38.25 14.10
N GLY A 345 -9.33 -39.15 14.97
CA GLY A 345 -9.60 -38.87 16.38
C GLY A 345 -8.38 -39.19 17.24
N LYS A 346 -8.62 -39.28 18.55
CA LYS A 346 -7.61 -39.70 19.52
C LYS A 346 -7.10 -41.11 19.22
N GLU A 347 -5.82 -41.33 19.56
CA GLU A 347 -5.12 -42.61 19.34
C GLU A 347 -5.10 -43.05 17.86
N GLY A 348 -5.24 -42.10 16.92
CA GLY A 348 -5.20 -42.36 15.48
C GLY A 348 -6.45 -43.06 14.92
N LYS A 349 -7.55 -43.11 15.68
CA LYS A 349 -8.82 -43.68 15.21
C LYS A 349 -9.30 -42.93 13.96
N LYS A 350 -9.41 -43.63 12.83
CA LYS A 350 -9.98 -43.07 11.60
C LYS A 350 -11.49 -42.92 11.74
N VAL A 351 -12.00 -41.74 11.37
CA VAL A 351 -13.42 -41.39 11.34
C VAL A 351 -13.74 -41.01 9.89
N PRO A 352 -14.59 -41.79 9.19
CA PRO A 352 -15.03 -41.45 7.83
C PRO A 352 -15.68 -40.06 7.78
N VAL A 353 -15.42 -39.29 6.71
CA VAL A 353 -16.05 -37.98 6.48
C VAL A 353 -17.57 -38.13 6.37
N SER A 354 -18.08 -39.26 5.87
CA SER A 354 -19.51 -39.58 5.84
C SER A 354 -20.18 -39.54 7.22
N ASP A 355 -19.44 -39.84 8.30
CA ASP A 355 -19.96 -39.82 9.68
C ASP A 355 -20.08 -38.38 10.24
N LEU A 356 -19.55 -37.40 9.51
CA LEU A 356 -19.62 -35.98 9.84
C LEU A 356 -20.71 -35.23 9.06
N VAL A 357 -21.28 -35.86 8.03
CA VAL A 357 -22.39 -35.29 7.24
C VAL A 357 -23.60 -35.05 8.16
N GLY A 358 -24.23 -33.88 8.02
CA GLY A 358 -25.34 -33.47 8.89
C GLY A 358 -24.90 -32.80 10.20
N LYS A 359 -23.59 -32.69 10.48
CA LYS A 359 -23.07 -31.96 11.64
C LYS A 359 -22.62 -30.56 11.24
N HIS A 360 -22.68 -29.62 12.18
CA HIS A 360 -21.90 -28.39 12.07
C HIS A 360 -20.42 -28.74 12.28
N VAL A 361 -19.56 -28.36 11.32
CA VAL A 361 -18.12 -28.67 11.36
C VAL A 361 -17.34 -27.37 11.33
N LEU A 362 -16.43 -27.18 12.29
CA LEU A 362 -15.44 -26.11 12.19
C LEU A 362 -14.11 -26.65 11.67
N LEU A 363 -13.56 -26.02 10.64
CA LEU A 363 -12.19 -26.27 10.19
C LEU A 363 -11.26 -25.30 10.91
N TYR A 364 -10.37 -25.84 11.74
CA TYR A 364 -9.50 -25.05 12.59
C TYR A 364 -8.05 -25.09 12.08
N PHE A 365 -7.64 -24.04 11.36
CA PHE A 365 -6.27 -23.86 10.89
C PHE A 365 -5.42 -23.26 12.01
N SER A 366 -4.42 -24.00 12.49
CA SER A 366 -3.64 -23.62 13.67
C SER A 366 -2.29 -24.34 13.71
N ALA A 367 -1.41 -23.93 14.61
CA ALA A 367 -0.13 -24.61 14.87
C ALA A 367 0.37 -24.33 16.28
N HIS A 368 1.11 -25.29 16.84
CA HIS A 368 1.67 -25.20 18.19
C HIS A 368 2.68 -24.06 18.31
N TRP A 369 3.54 -23.88 17.29
CA TRP A 369 4.56 -22.84 17.29
C TRP A 369 3.99 -21.42 17.28
N CYS A 370 2.72 -21.24 16.90
CA CYS A 370 2.08 -19.94 16.72
C CYS A 370 1.50 -19.38 18.06
N PRO A 371 2.03 -18.28 18.61
CA PRO A 371 1.55 -17.71 19.87
C PRO A 371 0.05 -17.34 19.91
N PRO A 372 -0.52 -16.62 18.92
CA PRO A 372 -1.96 -16.31 18.94
C PRO A 372 -2.82 -17.56 18.82
N CYS A 373 -2.33 -18.64 18.18
CA CYS A 373 -3.01 -19.93 18.17
C CYS A 373 -3.12 -20.50 19.60
N ARG A 374 -2.00 -20.60 20.31
CA ARG A 374 -1.97 -21.11 21.69
C ARG A 374 -2.81 -20.28 22.65
N ALA A 375 -2.91 -18.97 22.42
CA ALA A 375 -3.77 -18.09 23.21
C ALA A 375 -5.26 -18.37 22.96
N PHE A 376 -5.64 -18.68 21.72
CA PHE A 376 -7.02 -18.90 21.33
C PHE A 376 -7.55 -20.31 21.62
N THR A 377 -6.72 -21.36 21.51
CA THR A 377 -7.16 -22.75 21.67
C THR A 377 -7.89 -23.05 22.98
N PRO A 378 -7.43 -22.58 24.16
CA PRO A 378 -8.14 -22.84 25.42
C PRO A 378 -9.59 -22.32 25.39
N LYS A 379 -9.81 -21.13 24.84
CA LYS A 379 -11.16 -20.55 24.67
C LYS A 379 -12.00 -21.42 23.72
N LEU A 380 -11.43 -21.89 22.62
CA LEU A 380 -12.11 -22.79 21.70
C LEU A 380 -12.46 -24.14 22.35
N VAL A 381 -11.61 -24.67 23.24
CA VAL A 381 -11.89 -25.89 24.01
C VAL A 381 -13.07 -25.71 24.96
N GLU A 382 -13.18 -24.56 25.63
CA GLU A 382 -14.33 -24.22 26.49
C GLU A 382 -15.61 -24.16 25.67
N VAL A 383 -15.62 -23.41 24.57
CA VAL A 383 -16.77 -23.26 23.68
C VAL A 383 -17.19 -24.60 23.08
N TYR A 384 -16.23 -25.42 22.65
CA TYR A 384 -16.50 -26.76 22.14
C TYR A 384 -17.23 -27.63 23.16
N LYS A 385 -16.73 -27.68 24.41
CA LYS A 385 -17.34 -28.46 25.48
C LYS A 385 -18.76 -27.97 25.79
N GLU A 386 -18.96 -26.65 25.82
CA GLU A 386 -20.29 -26.09 26.08
C GLU A 386 -21.28 -26.46 24.97
N ILE A 387 -20.91 -26.29 23.69
CA ILE A 387 -21.79 -26.65 22.57
C ILE A 387 -22.06 -28.16 22.55
N LYS A 388 -21.01 -29.00 22.66
CA LYS A 388 -21.14 -30.46 22.69
C LYS A 388 -22.00 -30.98 23.84
N SER A 389 -22.06 -30.27 24.96
CA SER A 389 -22.93 -30.65 26.09
C SER A 389 -24.43 -30.50 25.77
N LYS A 390 -24.78 -29.69 24.77
CA LYS A 390 -26.16 -29.38 24.36
C LYS A 390 -26.51 -29.99 23.00
N VAL A 391 -25.54 -30.11 22.09
CA VAL A 391 -25.74 -30.53 20.69
C VAL A 391 -24.67 -31.54 20.29
N GLU A 392 -25.10 -32.77 20.01
CA GLU A 392 -24.18 -33.85 19.57
C GLU A 392 -23.67 -33.66 18.13
N ALA A 393 -24.48 -33.03 17.28
CA ALA A 393 -24.21 -32.78 15.86
C ALA A 393 -23.29 -31.57 15.60
N PHE A 394 -22.20 -31.47 16.35
CA PHE A 394 -21.17 -30.44 16.23
C PHE A 394 -19.79 -31.06 16.31
N GLU A 395 -18.83 -30.67 15.48
CA GLU A 395 -17.45 -31.18 15.54
C GLU A 395 -16.43 -30.13 15.08
N ILE A 396 -15.17 -30.29 15.52
CA ILE A 396 -14.03 -29.47 15.04
C ILE A 396 -13.00 -30.40 14.38
N ILE A 397 -12.43 -29.95 13.27
CA ILE A 397 -11.35 -30.63 12.55
C ILE A 397 -10.14 -29.71 12.55
N PHE A 398 -9.11 -30.10 13.31
CA PHE A 398 -7.83 -29.42 13.35
C PHE A 398 -7.04 -29.67 12.06
N ILE A 399 -6.62 -28.60 11.42
CA ILE A 399 -5.78 -28.59 10.22
C ILE A 399 -4.45 -27.95 10.59
N SER A 400 -3.46 -28.80 10.83
CA SER A 400 -2.17 -28.36 11.39
C SER A 400 -1.29 -27.66 10.36
N SER A 401 -0.62 -26.61 10.81
CA SER A 401 0.55 -26.01 10.16
C SER A 401 1.84 -26.23 10.97
N ASP A 402 1.87 -27.23 11.84
CA ASP A 402 3.08 -27.65 12.55
C ASP A 402 4.15 -28.13 11.58
N ARG A 403 5.40 -28.11 12.02
CA ARG A 403 6.56 -28.38 11.15
C ARG A 403 6.98 -29.84 11.18
N ASP A 404 6.52 -30.59 12.16
CA ASP A 404 6.83 -32.00 12.35
C ASP A 404 5.72 -32.73 13.12
N GLN A 405 5.75 -34.07 13.06
CA GLN A 405 4.76 -34.95 13.68
C GLN A 405 4.71 -34.81 15.20
N ASN A 406 5.85 -34.57 15.88
CA ASN A 406 5.88 -34.50 17.34
C ASN A 406 5.18 -33.23 17.83
N ALA A 407 5.45 -32.09 17.20
CA ALA A 407 4.77 -30.83 17.49
C ALA A 407 3.25 -30.93 17.25
N PHE A 408 2.86 -31.62 16.17
CA PHE A 408 1.46 -31.94 15.89
C PHE A 408 0.84 -32.79 17.02
N ASP A 409 1.46 -33.90 17.39
CA ASP A 409 0.94 -34.84 18.38
C ASP A 409 0.79 -34.18 19.76
N GLU A 410 1.80 -33.43 20.20
CA GLU A 410 1.79 -32.71 21.48
C GLU A 410 0.62 -31.71 21.56
N TYR A 411 0.45 -30.91 20.51
CA TYR A 411 -0.59 -29.90 20.50
C TYR A 411 -1.98 -30.48 20.30
N PHE A 412 -2.13 -31.43 19.38
CA PHE A 412 -3.38 -32.15 19.17
C PHE A 412 -3.82 -32.91 20.43
N ALA A 413 -2.89 -33.41 21.25
CA ALA A 413 -3.22 -34.05 22.53
C ALA A 413 -4.05 -33.14 23.46
N SER A 414 -3.81 -31.82 23.43
CA SER A 414 -4.56 -30.82 24.23
C SER A 414 -6.00 -30.56 23.75
N MET A 415 -6.36 -31.00 22.55
CA MET A 415 -7.63 -30.68 21.90
C MET A 415 -8.66 -31.81 22.01
N PRO A 416 -9.95 -31.57 22.31
CA PRO A 416 -10.94 -32.64 22.49
C PRO A 416 -11.59 -33.15 21.19
N TRP A 417 -11.16 -32.68 20.02
CA TRP A 417 -11.82 -32.88 18.72
C TRP A 417 -10.98 -33.69 17.70
N LEU A 418 -11.38 -33.71 16.43
CA LEU A 418 -10.75 -34.47 15.35
C LEU A 418 -9.64 -33.65 14.63
N ALA A 419 -8.83 -34.30 13.81
CA ALA A 419 -7.80 -33.62 13.00
C ALA A 419 -7.66 -34.26 11.61
N LEU A 420 -7.13 -33.51 10.65
CA LEU A 420 -6.48 -34.13 9.51
C LEU A 420 -5.14 -34.76 9.96
N PRO A 421 -4.73 -35.90 9.37
CA PRO A 421 -3.39 -36.42 9.57
C PRO A 421 -2.32 -35.34 9.31
N PHE A 422 -1.21 -35.41 10.04
CA PHE A 422 -0.06 -34.55 9.76
C PHE A 422 0.47 -34.82 8.33
N GLY A 423 0.77 -33.76 7.59
CA GLY A 423 1.23 -33.86 6.20
C GLY A 423 0.14 -34.19 5.17
N ASP A 424 -1.14 -34.15 5.54
CA ASP A 424 -2.24 -34.41 4.61
C ASP A 424 -2.31 -33.37 3.47
N GLU A 425 -2.29 -33.83 2.23
CA GLU A 425 -2.30 -32.98 1.02
C GLU A 425 -3.56 -32.10 0.92
N ARG A 426 -4.69 -32.53 1.52
CA ARG A 426 -5.92 -31.73 1.59
C ARG A 426 -5.69 -30.39 2.27
N LYS A 427 -4.71 -30.28 3.18
CA LYS A 427 -4.37 -29.03 3.86
C LYS A 427 -4.07 -27.89 2.87
N LYS A 428 -3.36 -28.18 1.77
CA LYS A 428 -3.02 -27.18 0.75
C LYS A 428 -4.27 -26.72 0.01
N SER A 429 -5.09 -27.66 -0.45
CA SER A 429 -6.37 -27.36 -1.15
C SER A 429 -7.34 -26.59 -0.26
N LEU A 430 -7.46 -26.95 1.01
CA LEU A 430 -8.30 -26.27 1.99
C LEU A 430 -7.79 -24.86 2.31
N SER A 431 -6.47 -24.68 2.44
CA SER A 431 -5.88 -23.36 2.65
C SER A 431 -6.14 -22.42 1.48
N HIS A 432 -6.11 -22.95 0.25
CA HIS A 432 -6.44 -22.20 -0.96
C HIS A 432 -7.94 -21.89 -1.04
N LEU A 433 -8.79 -22.90 -0.85
CA LEU A 433 -10.25 -22.77 -0.93
C LEU A 433 -10.78 -21.69 0.02
N PHE A 434 -10.26 -21.64 1.25
CA PHE A 434 -10.70 -20.68 2.26
C PHE A 434 -9.81 -19.44 2.36
N LYS A 435 -8.91 -19.22 1.40
CA LYS A 435 -7.98 -18.07 1.34
C LYS A 435 -7.28 -17.82 2.69
N VAL A 436 -6.71 -18.87 3.29
CA VAL A 436 -6.07 -18.81 4.62
C VAL A 436 -4.79 -17.98 4.54
N ARG A 437 -4.87 -16.70 4.96
CA ARG A 437 -3.73 -15.76 4.98
C ARG A 437 -2.95 -15.75 6.30
N GLY A 438 -3.55 -16.26 7.38
CA GLY A 438 -2.96 -16.28 8.71
C GLY A 438 -3.61 -17.31 9.61
N ILE A 439 -2.94 -17.64 10.72
CA ILE A 439 -3.45 -18.56 11.74
C ILE A 439 -3.38 -17.89 13.14
N PRO A 440 -4.34 -18.14 14.04
CA PRO A 440 -5.44 -19.10 13.91
C PRO A 440 -6.56 -18.61 12.99
N MET A 441 -7.16 -19.52 12.21
CA MET A 441 -8.36 -19.25 11.40
C MET A 441 -9.38 -20.38 11.60
N LEU A 442 -10.67 -20.03 11.64
CA LEU A 442 -11.78 -20.98 11.80
C LEU A 442 -12.82 -20.75 10.71
N VAL A 443 -13.16 -21.82 10.00
CA VAL A 443 -14.24 -21.80 8.99
C VAL A 443 -15.39 -22.64 9.50
N ALA A 444 -16.60 -22.06 9.54
CA ALA A 444 -17.81 -22.78 9.89
C ALA A 444 -18.48 -23.37 8.66
N LEU A 445 -18.65 -24.69 8.66
CA LEU A 445 -19.47 -25.43 7.71
C LEU A 445 -20.77 -25.84 8.40
N GLY A 446 -21.90 -25.59 7.74
CA GLY A 446 -23.21 -26.02 8.21
C GLY A 446 -23.44 -27.52 8.02
N PRO A 447 -24.59 -28.06 8.48
CA PRO A 447 -24.94 -29.48 8.36
C PRO A 447 -24.93 -30.04 6.95
N THR A 448 -25.18 -29.21 5.94
CA THR A 448 -25.13 -29.58 4.51
C THR A 448 -23.71 -29.63 3.96
N GLY A 449 -22.72 -29.20 4.74
CA GLY A 449 -21.34 -29.01 4.31
C GLY A 449 -21.07 -27.69 3.58
N LYS A 450 -22.07 -26.81 3.46
CA LYS A 450 -21.90 -25.46 2.92
C LYS A 450 -21.16 -24.56 3.91
N THR A 451 -20.30 -23.69 3.38
CA THR A 451 -19.62 -22.66 4.16
C THR A 451 -20.62 -21.62 4.64
N ILE A 452 -20.62 -21.35 5.93
CA ILE A 452 -21.48 -20.33 6.56
C ILE A 452 -20.69 -19.04 6.74
N THR A 453 -19.48 -19.12 7.30
CA THR A 453 -18.58 -17.97 7.45
C THR A 453 -17.13 -18.42 7.69
N THR A 454 -16.18 -17.60 7.26
CA THR A 454 -14.74 -17.73 7.53
C THR A 454 -14.29 -16.89 8.72
N GLU A 455 -15.19 -16.11 9.33
CA GLU A 455 -14.94 -15.21 10.48
C GLU A 455 -15.34 -15.86 11.81
N THR A 456 -15.30 -17.19 11.86
CA THR A 456 -15.83 -17.94 13.02
C THR A 456 -14.98 -17.74 14.27
N ARG A 457 -13.68 -17.46 14.09
CA ARG A 457 -12.77 -17.16 15.19
C ARG A 457 -13.23 -15.91 15.93
N GLU A 458 -13.55 -14.86 15.18
CA GLU A 458 -13.97 -13.54 15.69
C GLU A 458 -15.29 -13.69 16.45
N LEU A 459 -16.27 -14.35 15.85
CA LEU A 459 -17.55 -14.65 16.50
C LEU A 459 -17.37 -15.40 17.82
N ILE A 460 -16.46 -16.38 17.89
CA ILE A 460 -16.17 -17.12 19.12
C ILE A 460 -15.43 -16.26 20.15
N MET A 461 -14.55 -15.36 19.71
CA MET A 461 -13.87 -14.43 20.62
C MET A 461 -14.85 -13.48 21.28
N GLU A 462 -15.81 -12.96 20.52
CA GLU A 462 -16.78 -11.95 20.95
C GLU A 462 -17.94 -12.57 21.73
N HIS A 463 -18.52 -13.67 21.23
CA HIS A 463 -19.76 -14.26 21.77
C HIS A 463 -19.54 -15.61 22.47
N GLY A 464 -18.37 -16.21 22.36
CA GLY A 464 -18.13 -17.55 22.90
C GLY A 464 -19.12 -18.58 22.31
N ALA A 465 -19.78 -19.34 23.17
CA ALA A 465 -20.71 -20.39 22.74
C ALA A 465 -22.06 -19.85 22.21
N SER A 466 -22.44 -18.60 22.47
CA SER A 466 -23.68 -18.01 21.91
C SER A 466 -23.55 -17.60 20.44
N ALA A 467 -22.33 -17.69 19.86
CA ALA A 467 -22.13 -17.64 18.41
C ALA A 467 -22.78 -18.85 17.71
N PHE A 468 -22.98 -19.96 18.42
CA PHE A 468 -23.64 -21.15 17.91
C PHE A 468 -25.19 -21.02 18.04
N PRO A 469 -25.98 -21.50 17.06
CA PRO A 469 -25.58 -22.29 15.89
C PRO A 469 -24.97 -21.43 14.78
N PHE A 470 -23.94 -21.96 14.10
CA PHE A 470 -23.36 -21.29 12.94
C PHE A 470 -24.30 -21.47 11.74
N THR A 471 -25.27 -20.58 11.62
CA THR A 471 -26.23 -20.50 10.50
C THR A 471 -26.34 -19.06 10.01
N ASN A 472 -26.79 -18.88 8.76
CA ASN A 472 -27.02 -17.55 8.20
C ASN A 472 -28.06 -16.75 9.02
N GLU A 473 -29.04 -17.44 9.60
CA GLU A 473 -30.04 -16.81 10.47
C GLU A 473 -29.40 -16.28 11.76
N ARG A 474 -28.55 -17.07 12.43
CA ARG A 474 -27.89 -16.61 13.66
C ARG A 474 -26.90 -15.48 13.40
N LEU A 475 -26.18 -15.52 12.27
CA LEU A 475 -25.30 -14.42 11.88
C LEU A 475 -26.09 -13.12 11.66
N LYS A 476 -27.27 -13.19 11.04
CA LYS A 476 -28.16 -12.03 10.89
C LYS A 476 -28.67 -11.52 12.22
N GLU A 477 -29.01 -12.40 13.17
CA GLU A 477 -29.41 -11.98 14.52
C GLU A 477 -28.29 -11.24 15.24
N ILE A 478 -27.06 -11.76 15.20
CA ILE A 478 -25.88 -11.10 15.79
C ILE A 478 -25.63 -9.74 15.14
N GLU A 479 -25.75 -9.65 13.81
CA GLU A 479 -25.60 -8.39 13.08
C GLU A 479 -26.68 -7.37 13.49
N MET A 480 -27.93 -7.80 13.66
CA MET A 480 -29.00 -6.95 14.18
C MET A 480 -28.76 -6.53 15.64
N GLU A 481 -28.19 -7.41 16.48
CA GLU A 481 -27.78 -7.06 17.84
C GLU A 481 -26.72 -5.94 17.80
N TYR A 482 -25.76 -6.00 16.87
CA TYR A 482 -24.75 -4.95 16.66
C TYR A 482 -25.35 -3.63 16.15
N GLU A 483 -26.29 -3.67 15.21
CA GLU A 483 -26.99 -2.49 14.73
C GLU A 483 -27.83 -1.83 15.84
N GLU A 484 -28.52 -2.63 16.65
CA GLU A 484 -29.29 -2.12 17.79
C GLU A 484 -28.38 -1.55 18.88
N MET A 485 -27.17 -2.09 19.10
CA MET A 485 -26.18 -1.49 19.99
C MET A 485 -25.77 -0.08 19.54
N ALA A 486 -25.60 0.13 18.24
CA ALA A 486 -25.22 1.41 17.65
C ALA A 486 -26.39 2.41 17.53
N LYS A 487 -27.61 1.97 17.82
CA LYS A 487 -28.82 2.75 17.61
C LYS A 487 -28.83 3.99 18.49
N GLY A 488 -28.93 5.14 17.85
CA GLY A 488 -28.93 6.45 18.52
C GLY A 488 -27.53 7.04 18.73
N TRP A 489 -26.46 6.35 18.35
CA TRP A 489 -25.13 6.95 18.23
C TRP A 489 -25.02 7.72 16.92
N PRO A 490 -24.32 8.87 16.90
CA PRO A 490 -24.09 9.62 15.68
C PRO A 490 -23.15 8.87 14.73
N GLU A 491 -23.37 8.98 13.42
CA GLU A 491 -22.45 8.40 12.41
C GLU A 491 -21.07 9.07 12.42
N LYS A 492 -21.04 10.36 12.76
CA LYS A 492 -19.82 11.16 12.87
C LYS A 492 -19.85 12.02 14.13
N LEU A 493 -18.69 12.16 14.76
CA LEU A 493 -18.54 12.92 15.99
C LEU A 493 -17.25 13.73 15.97
N LYS A 494 -17.32 15.00 16.41
CA LYS A 494 -16.13 15.77 16.80
C LYS A 494 -15.85 15.56 18.27
N HIS A 495 -14.60 15.27 18.61
CA HIS A 495 -14.21 14.99 19.98
C HIS A 495 -13.03 15.86 20.41
N ALA A 496 -13.00 16.36 21.64
CA ALA A 496 -11.97 17.30 22.11
C ALA A 496 -10.55 16.70 22.18
N LEU A 497 -10.42 15.36 22.18
CA LEU A 497 -9.13 14.69 22.06
C LEU A 497 -8.64 14.56 20.60
N HIS A 498 -9.47 14.93 19.62
CA HIS A 498 -9.24 14.76 18.20
C HIS A 498 -10.08 15.78 17.40
N GLU A 499 -9.63 17.05 17.38
CA GLU A 499 -10.43 18.18 16.87
C GLU A 499 -10.35 18.38 15.35
N GLU A 500 -9.25 17.95 14.72
CA GLU A 500 -8.99 18.24 13.30
C GLU A 500 -9.83 17.40 12.34
N HIS A 501 -10.04 16.12 12.65
CA HIS A 501 -10.91 15.24 11.86
C HIS A 501 -12.08 14.69 12.69
N GLU A 502 -13.22 14.53 12.02
CA GLU A 502 -14.38 13.87 12.60
C GLU A 502 -14.11 12.37 12.73
N LEU A 503 -14.47 11.80 13.87
CA LEU A 503 -14.44 10.37 14.09
C LEU A 503 -15.70 9.74 13.48
N VAL A 504 -15.53 8.67 12.72
CA VAL A 504 -16.61 7.92 12.07
C VAL A 504 -16.94 6.69 12.90
N LEU A 505 -18.22 6.48 13.18
CA LEU A 505 -18.68 5.26 13.84
C LEU A 505 -18.41 4.06 12.92
N SER A 506 -17.46 3.22 13.32
CA SER A 506 -16.89 2.16 12.49
C SER A 506 -16.92 0.82 13.22
N LYS A 507 -17.17 -0.26 12.48
CA LYS A 507 -17.01 -1.62 13.02
C LYS A 507 -15.53 -1.95 13.13
N ARG A 508 -15.11 -2.46 14.30
CA ARG A 508 -13.72 -2.80 14.58
C ARG A 508 -13.67 -4.15 15.30
N GLN A 509 -12.83 -5.07 14.82
CA GLN A 509 -12.64 -6.38 15.46
C GLN A 509 -12.00 -6.25 16.85
N SER A 510 -10.95 -5.43 16.94
CA SER A 510 -10.32 -5.06 18.21
C SER A 510 -9.55 -3.77 18.03
N TYR A 511 -9.58 -2.91 19.04
CA TYR A 511 -8.81 -1.67 19.08
C TYR A 511 -8.42 -1.34 20.51
N VAL A 512 -7.52 -0.36 20.68
CA VAL A 512 -7.23 0.23 21.98
C VAL A 512 -7.82 1.63 21.97
N CYS A 513 -8.68 1.95 22.92
CA CYS A 513 -9.27 3.28 22.99
C CYS A 513 -8.21 4.31 23.39
N ASP A 514 -8.07 5.36 22.60
CA ASP A 514 -7.06 6.39 22.83
C ASP A 514 -7.31 7.27 24.04
N SER A 515 -8.54 7.30 24.55
CA SER A 515 -8.90 8.02 25.77
C SER A 515 -8.55 7.22 27.03
N CYS A 516 -9.07 5.99 27.19
CA CYS A 516 -8.90 5.21 28.42
C CYS A 516 -7.77 4.17 28.37
N LYS A 517 -7.18 3.95 27.20
CA LYS A 517 -6.15 2.92 26.93
C LYS A 517 -6.58 1.48 27.21
N GLU A 518 -7.89 1.23 27.32
CA GLU A 518 -8.46 -0.11 27.41
C GLU A 518 -8.84 -0.65 26.02
N GLY A 519 -8.85 -1.98 25.89
CA GLY A 519 -9.29 -2.65 24.66
C GLY A 519 -10.78 -2.44 24.36
N GLY A 520 -11.12 -2.30 23.09
CA GLY A 520 -12.49 -2.22 22.58
C GLY A 520 -12.75 -3.22 21.46
N GLN A 521 -14.02 -3.52 21.23
CA GLN A 521 -14.50 -4.47 20.22
C GLN A 521 -15.82 -3.97 19.62
N VAL A 522 -16.22 -4.55 18.48
CA VAL A 522 -17.45 -4.31 17.73
C VAL A 522 -17.56 -2.91 17.14
N TRP A 523 -17.68 -1.86 17.95
CA TRP A 523 -17.89 -0.48 17.49
C TRP A 523 -16.86 0.47 18.07
N SER A 524 -16.35 1.40 17.27
CA SER A 524 -15.43 2.49 17.64
C SER A 524 -15.82 3.79 16.94
N PHE A 525 -15.52 4.93 17.53
CA PHE A 525 -15.41 6.20 16.81
C PHE A 525 -13.97 6.33 16.31
N TYR A 526 -13.78 6.09 15.01
CA TYR A 526 -12.47 5.89 14.38
C TYR A 526 -12.12 7.01 13.38
N CYS A 527 -10.86 7.43 13.37
CA CYS A 527 -10.29 8.26 12.31
C CYS A 527 -9.28 7.45 11.49
N GLU A 528 -9.55 7.27 10.20
CA GLU A 528 -8.66 6.54 9.29
C GLU A 528 -7.33 7.24 9.04
N GLN A 529 -7.34 8.57 8.94
CA GLN A 529 -6.14 9.36 8.64
C GLN A 529 -5.14 9.34 9.79
N CYS A 530 -5.64 9.24 11.03
CA CYS A 530 -4.81 9.36 12.23
C CYS A 530 -4.63 8.03 12.97
N ASP A 531 -5.27 6.95 12.50
CA ASP A 531 -5.42 5.67 13.20
C ASP A 531 -5.82 5.85 14.67
N PHE A 532 -6.86 6.65 14.91
CA PHE A 532 -7.30 7.05 16.25
C PHE A 532 -8.66 6.42 16.57
N ASP A 533 -8.78 5.75 17.72
CA ASP A 533 -9.99 5.03 18.13
C ASP A 533 -10.52 5.49 19.48
N LEU A 534 -11.84 5.71 19.59
CA LEU A 534 -12.50 5.86 20.88
C LEU A 534 -13.61 4.83 21.06
N HIS A 535 -13.71 4.29 22.28
CA HIS A 535 -14.94 3.57 22.65
C HIS A 535 -16.16 4.47 22.47
N PRO A 536 -17.31 3.93 22.05
CA PRO A 536 -18.57 4.68 22.01
C PRO A 536 -18.88 5.38 23.34
N LYS A 537 -18.65 4.71 24.48
CA LYS A 537 -18.79 5.33 25.81
C LYS A 537 -17.84 6.52 26.02
N CYS A 538 -16.57 6.38 25.64
CA CYS A 538 -15.55 7.42 25.84
C CYS A 538 -15.76 8.63 24.93
N ALA A 539 -16.40 8.41 23.78
CA ALA A 539 -16.72 9.43 22.81
C ALA A 539 -18.02 10.20 23.17
N LEU A 540 -19.00 9.52 23.77
CA LEU A 540 -20.35 10.05 24.00
C LEU A 540 -20.62 10.51 25.44
N GLU A 541 -19.76 10.18 26.41
CA GLU A 541 -19.91 10.69 27.78
C GLU A 541 -19.65 12.20 27.86
N GLU A 542 -20.69 12.96 28.24
CA GLU A 542 -20.53 14.34 28.70
C GLU A 542 -19.77 14.33 30.02
N LYS A 543 -18.60 14.99 30.08
CA LYS A 543 -17.92 15.22 31.35
C LYS A 543 -18.83 16.08 32.24
N GLU A 544 -19.48 15.47 33.23
CA GLU A 544 -19.99 16.23 34.37
C GLU A 544 -18.82 17.00 34.97
N GLU A 545 -18.83 18.32 34.81
CA GLU A 545 -17.89 19.23 35.46
C GLU A 545 -18.04 19.06 36.98
N LYS A 546 -17.16 18.27 37.60
CA LYS A 546 -16.96 18.31 39.04
C LYS A 546 -16.52 19.73 39.40
N LYS A 547 -17.41 20.46 40.09
CA LYS A 547 -17.08 21.72 40.75
C LYS A 547 -15.81 21.56 41.58
N PRO A 548 -14.87 22.52 41.53
CA PRO A 548 -13.69 22.46 42.38
C PRO A 548 -14.10 22.82 43.80
N ASP A 549 -14.12 21.84 44.69
CA ASP A 549 -14.02 22.13 46.12
C ASP A 549 -12.59 22.60 46.40
N ALA A 550 -12.50 23.82 46.88
CA ALA A 550 -11.27 24.47 47.27
C ALA A 550 -10.64 23.75 48.46
N GLU A 551 -9.43 23.22 48.29
CA GLU A 551 -8.43 23.21 49.35
C GLU A 551 -7.02 23.02 48.76
N ALA A 552 -6.10 23.87 49.21
CA ALA A 552 -4.79 24.08 48.66
C ALA A 552 -3.81 22.93 48.96
N GLY A 553 -3.00 22.54 47.97
CA GLY A 553 -1.86 21.65 48.17
C GLY A 553 -1.09 21.32 46.90
N THR A 554 -0.01 22.08 46.68
CA THR A 554 1.20 21.78 45.87
C THR A 554 1.03 21.29 44.42
N ALA A 555 1.45 22.15 43.49
CA ALA A 555 1.56 21.87 42.06
C ALA A 555 2.67 20.86 41.75
N ASP A 556 2.29 19.75 41.12
CA ASP A 556 3.08 19.07 40.09
C ASP A 556 2.21 19.11 38.81
N GLU A 557 2.67 19.84 37.80
CA GLU A 557 2.01 19.94 36.50
C GLU A 557 2.27 18.67 35.69
N GLU A 558 1.34 17.72 35.70
CA GLU A 558 1.26 16.68 34.67
C GLU A 558 0.83 17.34 33.34
N LYS A 559 1.77 17.43 32.40
CA LYS A 559 1.50 17.80 31.01
C LYS A 559 0.53 16.80 30.39
N LYS A 560 -0.62 17.29 29.92
CA LYS A 560 -1.52 16.53 29.05
C LYS A 560 -0.80 16.23 27.74
N GLU A 561 -0.49 14.95 27.50
CA GLU A 561 -0.04 14.47 26.19
C GLU A 561 -1.22 14.59 25.20
N GLY A 562 -1.15 15.57 24.31
CA GLY A 562 -2.07 15.73 23.18
C GLY A 562 -1.40 15.28 21.89
N TRP A 563 -2.18 14.99 20.85
CA TRP A 563 -1.66 14.80 19.50
C TRP A 563 -1.77 16.12 18.75
N VAL A 564 -0.76 16.44 17.95
CA VAL A 564 -0.78 17.59 17.03
C VAL A 564 -0.69 17.02 15.62
N CYS A 565 -1.61 17.43 14.77
CA CYS A 565 -1.67 17.03 13.37
C CYS A 565 -1.35 18.25 12.51
N ASP A 566 -0.56 18.04 11.45
CA ASP A 566 -0.26 19.02 10.42
C ASP A 566 -0.56 18.35 9.07
N GLY A 567 -1.79 18.50 8.58
CA GLY A 567 -2.26 17.79 7.39
C GLY A 567 -2.34 16.28 7.59
N ASP A 568 -1.79 15.49 6.66
CA ASP A 568 -1.89 14.02 6.65
C ASP A 568 -0.92 13.32 7.65
N VAL A 569 -0.24 14.06 8.52
CA VAL A 569 0.75 13.51 9.46
C VAL A 569 0.46 13.98 10.89
N CYS A 570 0.16 13.03 11.78
CA CYS A 570 -0.04 13.28 13.21
C CYS A 570 1.17 12.82 14.03
N ARG A 571 1.56 13.63 15.01
CA ARG A 571 2.63 13.31 15.96
C ARG A 571 2.15 13.54 17.39
N LYS A 572 2.66 12.71 18.31
CA LYS A 572 2.43 12.85 19.74
C LYS A 572 3.19 14.08 20.24
N ALA A 573 2.50 15.04 20.88
CA ALA A 573 3.10 16.27 21.40
C ALA A 573 3.85 16.05 22.72
#